data_AF-A0A961PA19-F1
#
_entry.id   AF-A0A961PA19-F1
#
_cell.length_a   1.000
_cell.length_b   1.000
_cell.length_c   1.000
_cell.angle_alpha   90.00
_cell.angle_beta   90.00
_cell.angle_gamma   90.00
#
_symmetry.space_group_name_H-M   'P 1'
#
loop_
_entity.id
_entity.type
_entity.pdbx_description
1 polymer ?
#
loop_
_entity_poly.entity_id
_entity_poly.type
_entity_poly.pdbx_seq_one_letter_code
_entity_poly.pdbx_strand_id
1 'polypeptide(L)'
;EFDQYDTPYAKWVVIHEFGQILGGVRLMPTTARCGIYSYMLRDAQLGLLDPIPRDVLFLDAPVDPKVWEASRLFITEEVTASRRAQVQGVLMQQMAVTAGEMGATHVIGIVPAVFARWLRRLELAAVPVGRRFEIDGTRSQAALFKVAQTVH
;
A
#
# COMPACT_ATOMS: atom_id res chain seq x y z
N GLU A 1 3.54 7.75 -13.70
CA GLU A 1 4.94 7.87 -13.25
C GLU A 1 5.49 6.45 -13.08
N PHE A 2 6.77 6.23 -13.38
CA PHE A 2 7.46 4.94 -13.23
C PHE A 2 8.61 5.10 -12.24
N ASP A 3 8.80 4.14 -11.33
CA ASP A 3 9.90 4.12 -10.36
C ASP A 3 10.58 2.75 -10.26
N GLN A 4 11.59 2.63 -9.40
CA GLN A 4 12.38 1.41 -9.22
C GLN A 4 11.58 0.18 -8.77
N TYR A 5 10.35 0.36 -8.31
CA TYR A 5 9.46 -0.73 -7.88
C TYR A 5 8.45 -1.13 -8.97
N ASP A 6 8.47 -0.51 -10.15
CA ASP A 6 7.73 -0.99 -11.32
C ASP A 6 8.49 -2.13 -12.00
N THR A 7 8.49 -3.27 -11.32
CA THR A 7 9.22 -4.49 -11.71
C THR A 7 8.24 -5.60 -12.15
N PRO A 8 8.72 -6.71 -12.76
CA PRO A 8 7.86 -7.85 -13.07
C PRO A 8 7.14 -8.48 -11.87
N TYR A 9 7.58 -8.21 -10.64
CA TYR A 9 6.94 -8.67 -9.42
C TYR A 9 5.74 -7.80 -9.01
N ALA A 10 5.66 -6.56 -9.50
CA ALA A 10 4.59 -5.64 -9.15
C ALA A 10 3.24 -6.13 -9.69
N LYS A 11 2.21 -5.97 -8.87
CA LYS A 11 0.80 -6.17 -9.26
C LYS A 11 0.07 -4.85 -9.12
N TRP A 12 -0.53 -4.38 -10.20
CA TRP A 12 -1.35 -3.18 -10.18
C TRP A 12 -2.82 -3.57 -10.12
N VAL A 13 -3.54 -2.97 -9.17
CA VAL A 13 -5.00 -3.00 -9.12
C VAL A 13 -5.47 -1.63 -9.59
N VAL A 14 -6.27 -1.60 -10.65
CA VAL A 14 -6.74 -0.37 -11.29
C VAL A 14 -8.25 -0.42 -11.39
N ILE A 15 -8.92 0.61 -10.87
CA ILE A 15 -10.36 0.79 -11.05
C ILE A 15 -10.57 1.66 -12.28
N HIS A 16 -11.37 1.18 -13.21
CA HIS A 16 -11.71 1.93 -14.42
C HIS A 16 -13.21 1.85 -14.73
N GLU A 17 -13.72 2.87 -15.41
CA GLU A 17 -15.10 2.97 -15.85
C GLU A 17 -15.13 3.65 -17.23
N PHE A 18 -15.81 3.05 -18.21
CA PHE A 18 -15.89 3.55 -19.59
C PHE A 18 -14.53 3.94 -20.22
N GLY A 19 -13.47 3.16 -19.93
CA GLY A 19 -12.12 3.41 -20.45
C GLY A 19 -11.33 4.49 -19.68
N GLN A 20 -11.88 5.07 -18.63
CA GLN A 20 -11.20 6.04 -17.76
C GLN A 20 -10.72 5.38 -16.47
N ILE A 21 -9.49 5.66 -16.06
CA ILE A 21 -8.94 5.23 -14.77
C ILE A 21 -9.51 6.14 -13.68
N LEU A 22 -10.11 5.54 -12.64
CA LEU A 22 -10.65 6.24 -11.48
C LEU A 22 -9.70 6.21 -10.29
N GLY A 23 -8.81 5.23 -10.23
CA GLY A 23 -7.82 5.08 -9.17
C GLY A 23 -7.03 3.78 -9.29
N GLY A 24 -6.01 3.64 -8.46
CA GLY A 24 -5.17 2.45 -8.46
C GLY A 24 -4.27 2.33 -7.24
N VAL A 25 -3.70 1.15 -7.09
CA VAL A 25 -2.69 0.83 -6.08
C VAL A 25 -1.73 -0.21 -6.64
N ARG A 26 -0.46 -0.11 -6.25
CA ARG A 26 0.57 -1.09 -6.56
C ARG A 26 0.81 -1.99 -5.37
N LEU A 27 0.88 -3.28 -5.62
CA LEU A 27 1.23 -4.34 -4.68
C LEU A 27 2.59 -4.94 -5.04
N MET A 28 3.44 -5.18 -4.06
CA MET A 28 4.77 -5.79 -4.21
C MET A 28 4.96 -6.89 -3.15
N PRO A 29 5.38 -8.11 -3.49
CA PRO A 29 5.70 -9.10 -2.46
C PRO A 29 6.91 -8.64 -1.65
N THR A 30 6.87 -8.78 -0.33
CA THR A 30 8.02 -8.36 0.52
C THR A 30 9.27 -9.22 0.33
N THR A 31 9.13 -10.34 -0.37
CA THR A 31 10.24 -11.20 -0.83
C THR A 31 10.84 -10.77 -2.17
N ALA A 32 10.27 -9.78 -2.86
CA ALA A 32 10.75 -9.31 -4.15
C ALA A 32 12.17 -8.74 -4.05
N ARG A 33 12.96 -8.95 -5.11
CA ARG A 33 14.27 -8.32 -5.31
C ARG A 33 14.46 -8.00 -6.78
N CYS A 34 14.88 -6.78 -7.08
CA CYS A 34 15.20 -6.33 -8.44
C CYS A 34 16.45 -5.45 -8.40
N GLY A 35 17.59 -6.03 -8.79
CA GLY A 35 18.90 -5.39 -8.60
C GLY A 35 19.18 -5.15 -7.12
N ILE A 36 19.46 -3.90 -6.76
CA ILE A 36 19.70 -3.49 -5.36
C ILE A 36 18.41 -3.24 -4.57
N TYR A 37 17.25 -3.19 -5.24
CA TYR A 37 15.97 -2.82 -4.64
C TYR A 37 15.17 -4.05 -4.20
N SER A 38 14.30 -3.86 -3.22
CA SER A 38 13.32 -4.84 -2.76
C SER A 38 11.90 -4.28 -2.81
N TYR A 39 11.46 -3.64 -1.73
CA TYR A 39 10.20 -2.91 -1.61
C TYR A 39 10.41 -1.68 -0.72
N MET A 40 9.54 -0.68 -0.81
CA MET A 40 9.81 0.69 -0.38
C MET A 40 10.19 0.81 1.10
N LEU A 41 9.42 0.20 2.00
CA LEU A 41 9.68 0.25 3.43
C LEU A 41 11.00 -0.42 3.83
N ARG A 42 11.38 -1.52 3.18
CA ARG A 42 12.67 -2.18 3.45
C ARG A 42 13.83 -1.38 2.89
N ASP A 43 13.68 -0.87 1.68
CA ASP A 43 14.71 -0.06 1.05
C ASP A 43 14.94 1.26 1.81
N ALA A 44 13.91 1.81 2.46
CA ALA A 44 14.05 2.91 3.41
C ALA A 44 14.90 2.52 4.64
N GLN A 45 14.65 1.37 5.28
CA GLN A 45 15.48 0.90 6.40
C GLN A 45 16.92 0.61 5.98
N LEU A 46 17.13 0.13 4.76
CA LEU A 46 18.46 -0.06 4.16
C LEU A 46 19.16 1.26 3.78
N GLY A 47 18.47 2.40 3.91
CA GLY A 47 19.01 3.71 3.60
C GLY A 47 19.16 3.99 2.10
N LEU A 48 18.36 3.31 1.27
CA LEU A 48 18.34 3.51 -0.19
C LEU A 48 17.38 4.62 -0.62
N LEU A 49 16.56 5.14 0.31
CA LEU A 49 15.57 6.17 0.05
C LEU A 49 15.80 7.36 0.99
N ASP A 50 16.44 8.41 0.48
CA ASP A 50 16.74 9.62 1.26
C ASP A 50 15.52 10.32 1.90
N PRO A 51 14.33 10.42 1.25
CA PRO A 51 13.19 11.11 1.86
C PRO A 51 12.46 10.29 2.94
N ILE A 52 12.73 8.98 3.05
CA ILE A 52 12.06 8.11 4.01
C ILE A 52 13.07 7.69 5.08
N PRO A 53 12.78 7.91 6.36
CA PRO A 53 13.76 7.63 7.39
C PRO A 53 14.03 6.14 7.59
N ARG A 54 15.24 5.80 8.04
CA ARG A 54 15.68 4.42 8.27
C ARG A 54 14.93 3.71 9.40
N ASP A 55 14.34 4.46 10.33
CA ASP A 55 13.49 3.97 11.42
C ASP A 55 11.98 4.10 11.08
N VAL A 56 11.63 4.00 9.79
CA VAL A 56 10.24 4.06 9.30
C VAL A 56 9.35 2.96 9.89
N LEU A 57 9.92 1.79 10.24
CA LEU A 57 9.26 0.70 10.96
C LEU A 57 9.89 0.53 12.34
N PHE A 58 9.07 0.12 13.32
CA PHE A 58 9.54 -0.19 14.68
C PHE A 58 10.32 -1.52 14.76
N LEU A 59 10.09 -2.40 13.78
CA LEU A 59 10.75 -3.69 13.64
C LEU A 59 11.43 -3.76 12.27
N ASP A 60 12.24 -4.80 12.07
CA ASP A 60 12.82 -5.09 10.76
C ASP A 60 11.72 -5.30 9.72
N ALA A 61 11.94 -4.73 8.54
CA ALA A 61 11.02 -4.82 7.42
C ALA A 61 10.85 -6.30 7.03
N PRO A 62 9.61 -6.81 7.02
CA PRO A 62 9.35 -8.23 6.84
C PRO A 62 9.87 -8.76 5.49
N VAL A 63 10.34 -10.00 5.48
CA VAL A 63 10.66 -10.73 4.24
C VAL A 63 9.87 -12.02 4.30
N ASP A 64 8.57 -11.91 4.01
CA ASP A 64 7.60 -12.97 4.28
C ASP A 64 6.67 -13.15 3.07
N PRO A 65 6.56 -14.37 2.48
CA PRO A 65 5.64 -14.62 1.37
C PRO A 65 4.17 -14.30 1.68
N LYS A 66 3.80 -14.22 2.97
CA LYS A 66 2.45 -13.87 3.43
C LYS A 66 2.24 -12.37 3.63
N VAL A 67 3.24 -11.53 3.36
CA VAL A 67 3.14 -10.07 3.52
C VAL A 67 3.51 -9.37 2.21
N TRP A 68 2.64 -8.45 1.79
CA TRP A 68 2.82 -7.65 0.58
C TRP A 68 2.82 -6.17 0.93
N GLU A 69 3.62 -5.36 0.22
CA GLU A 69 3.59 -3.91 0.34
C GLU A 69 2.57 -3.30 -0.62
N ALA A 70 1.73 -2.38 -0.14
CA ALA A 70 0.94 -1.47 -0.95
C ALA A 70 1.61 -0.09 -1.05
N SER A 71 1.78 0.40 -2.27
CA SER A 71 2.30 1.74 -2.57
C SER A 71 1.51 2.40 -3.71
N ARG A 72 1.79 3.67 -3.99
CA ARG A 72 1.15 4.43 -5.09
C ARG A 72 -0.38 4.35 -5.07
N LEU A 73 -1.00 4.44 -3.88
CA LEU A 73 -2.45 4.52 -3.78
C LEU A 73 -2.94 5.90 -4.26
N PHE A 74 -3.81 5.92 -5.27
CA PHE A 74 -4.41 7.16 -5.76
C PHE A 74 -5.87 6.99 -6.18
N ILE A 75 -6.61 8.09 -6.13
CA ILE A 75 -7.93 8.28 -6.75
C ILE A 75 -7.81 9.54 -7.58
N THR A 76 -8.20 9.48 -8.85
CA THR A 76 -8.00 10.59 -9.78
C THR A 76 -8.90 11.79 -9.45
N GLU A 77 -8.61 12.94 -10.05
CA GLU A 77 -9.34 14.19 -9.78
C GLU A 77 -10.71 14.22 -10.47
N GLU A 78 -10.90 13.41 -11.52
CA GLU A 78 -12.16 13.27 -12.24
C GLU A 78 -13.25 12.59 -11.39
N VAL A 79 -12.85 11.85 -10.34
CA VAL A 79 -13.79 11.25 -9.41
C VAL A 79 -14.37 12.32 -8.48
N THR A 80 -15.65 12.59 -8.66
CA THR A 80 -16.40 13.56 -7.84
C THR A 80 -16.37 13.21 -6.34
N ALA A 81 -16.50 14.23 -5.49
CA ALA A 81 -16.48 14.06 -4.03
C ALA A 81 -17.53 13.06 -3.52
N SER A 82 -18.72 13.01 -4.14
CA SER A 82 -19.79 12.08 -3.77
C SER A 82 -19.47 10.61 -4.07
N ARG A 83 -18.67 10.35 -5.12
CA ARG A 83 -18.26 8.99 -5.52
C ARG A 83 -16.94 8.55 -4.89
N ARG A 84 -16.11 9.49 -4.43
CA ARG A 84 -14.74 9.22 -3.97
C ARG A 84 -14.66 8.11 -2.93
N ALA A 85 -15.56 8.15 -1.93
CA ALA A 85 -15.61 7.12 -0.89
C ALA A 85 -15.95 5.72 -1.44
N GLN A 86 -16.87 5.64 -2.40
CA GLN A 86 -17.25 4.39 -3.05
C GLN A 86 -16.09 3.81 -3.87
N VAL A 87 -15.46 4.63 -4.73
CA VAL A 87 -14.32 4.20 -5.55
C VAL A 87 -13.16 3.73 -4.65
N GLN A 88 -12.88 4.47 -3.58
CA GLN A 88 -11.83 4.10 -2.63
C GLN A 88 -12.18 2.80 -1.89
N GLY A 89 -13.44 2.57 -1.52
CA GLY A 89 -13.89 1.31 -0.92
C GLY A 89 -13.69 0.12 -1.85
N VAL A 90 -14.10 0.23 -3.12
CA VAL A 90 -13.89 -0.80 -4.15
C VAL A 90 -12.40 -1.05 -4.35
N LEU A 91 -11.58 -0.01 -4.46
CA LEU A 91 -10.14 -0.14 -4.62
C LEU A 91 -9.49 -0.88 -3.45
N MET A 92 -9.84 -0.55 -2.21
CA MET A 92 -9.33 -1.25 -1.03
C MET A 92 -9.78 -2.72 -0.97
N GLN A 93 -11.03 -3.01 -1.35
CA GLN A 93 -11.54 -4.36 -1.42
C GLN A 93 -10.77 -5.18 -2.47
N GLN A 94 -10.61 -4.64 -3.68
CA GLN A 94 -9.91 -5.33 -4.77
C GLN A 94 -8.41 -5.50 -4.47
N MET A 95 -7.80 -4.53 -3.78
CA MET A 95 -6.45 -4.66 -3.25
C MET A 95 -6.34 -5.84 -2.27
N ALA A 96 -7.27 -5.97 -1.32
CA ALA A 96 -7.28 -7.06 -0.36
C ALA A 96 -7.51 -8.42 -1.03
N VAL A 97 -8.48 -8.52 -1.96
CA VAL A 97 -8.73 -9.75 -2.74
C VAL A 97 -7.48 -10.15 -3.52
N THR A 98 -6.90 -9.22 -4.28
CA THR A 98 -5.70 -9.49 -5.09
C THR A 98 -4.53 -9.96 -4.20
N ALA A 99 -4.31 -9.30 -3.05
CA ALA A 99 -3.27 -9.73 -2.12
C ALA A 99 -3.55 -11.15 -1.59
N GLY A 100 -4.81 -11.45 -1.25
CA GLY A 100 -5.23 -12.78 -0.77
C GLY A 100 -5.05 -13.88 -1.81
N GLU A 101 -5.41 -13.64 -3.07
CA GLU A 101 -5.19 -14.56 -4.20
C GLU A 101 -3.70 -14.87 -4.41
N MET A 102 -2.84 -13.90 -4.11
CA MET A 102 -1.38 -14.05 -4.15
C MET A 102 -0.81 -14.71 -2.87
N GLY A 103 -1.65 -15.20 -1.96
CA GLY A 103 -1.26 -15.88 -0.72
C GLY A 103 -0.93 -14.96 0.45
N ALA A 104 -1.18 -13.65 0.34
CA ALA A 104 -0.94 -12.71 1.42
C ALA A 104 -2.00 -12.85 2.53
N THR A 105 -1.54 -12.78 3.77
CA THR A 105 -2.39 -12.63 4.96
C THR A 105 -2.42 -11.18 5.45
N HIS A 106 -1.41 -10.41 5.09
CA HIS A 106 -1.27 -9.01 5.49
C HIS A 106 -0.74 -8.15 4.34
N VAL A 107 -1.16 -6.89 4.36
CA VAL A 107 -0.62 -5.84 3.50
C VAL A 107 0.02 -4.79 4.39
N ILE A 108 1.23 -4.34 4.07
CA ILE A 108 1.92 -3.25 4.75
C ILE A 108 2.02 -2.05 3.81
N GLY A 109 2.01 -0.82 4.30
CA GLY A 109 2.22 0.34 3.43
C GLY A 109 2.32 1.64 4.19
N ILE A 110 2.78 2.69 3.50
CA ILE A 110 2.81 4.05 4.01
C ILE A 110 1.45 4.68 3.74
N VAL A 111 0.83 5.21 4.79
CA VAL A 111 -0.44 5.94 4.70
C VAL A 111 -0.32 7.30 5.39
N PRO A 112 -1.13 8.30 5.01
CA PRO A 112 -1.23 9.53 5.80
C PRO A 112 -1.61 9.20 7.25
N ALA A 113 -1.06 9.90 8.23
CA ALA A 113 -1.31 9.61 9.65
C ALA A 113 -2.80 9.74 10.05
N VAL A 114 -3.57 10.52 9.29
CA VAL A 114 -5.03 10.65 9.45
C VAL A 114 -5.82 9.48 8.83
N PHE A 115 -5.21 8.74 7.91
CA PHE A 115 -5.83 7.70 7.09
C PHE A 115 -6.25 6.47 7.90
N ALA A 116 -5.58 6.18 9.01
CA ALA A 116 -5.93 5.08 9.92
C ALA A 116 -7.37 5.19 10.48
N ARG A 117 -7.92 6.41 10.62
CA ARG A 117 -9.33 6.62 11.01
C ARG A 117 -10.31 6.14 9.95
N TRP A 118 -9.94 6.26 8.68
CA TRP A 118 -10.80 5.90 7.56
C TRP A 118 -10.82 4.38 7.34
N LEU A 119 -9.67 3.71 7.46
CA LEU A 119 -9.58 2.24 7.33
C LEU A 119 -10.41 1.49 8.37
N ARG A 120 -10.50 2.00 9.60
CA ARG A 120 -11.41 1.47 10.62
C ARG A 120 -12.88 1.46 10.18
N ARG A 121 -13.30 2.38 9.30
CA ARG A 121 -14.67 2.42 8.76
C ARG A 121 -14.92 1.35 7.69
N LEU A 122 -13.86 0.79 7.12
CA LEU A 122 -13.93 -0.29 6.14
C LEU A 122 -13.72 -1.67 6.75
N GLU A 123 -13.77 -1.79 8.09
CA GLU A 123 -13.47 -3.03 8.83
C GLU A 123 -12.08 -3.62 8.57
N LEU A 124 -11.21 -2.88 7.87
CA LEU A 124 -9.81 -3.20 7.70
C LEU A 124 -9.09 -2.82 8.99
N ALA A 125 -8.83 -3.81 9.83
CA ALA A 125 -8.05 -3.64 11.05
C ALA A 125 -6.62 -3.21 10.68
N ALA A 126 -6.36 -1.91 10.80
CA ALA A 126 -5.08 -1.27 10.53
C ALA A 126 -4.32 -1.07 11.83
N VAL A 127 -3.11 -1.61 11.93
CA VAL A 127 -2.21 -1.42 13.06
C VAL A 127 -1.02 -0.56 12.61
N PRO A 128 -0.74 0.58 13.26
CA PRO A 128 0.47 1.33 12.99
C PRO A 128 1.70 0.52 13.42
N VAL A 129 2.68 0.38 12.53
CA VAL A 129 3.89 -0.47 12.75
C VAL A 129 5.19 0.32 12.61
N GLY A 130 5.09 1.65 12.57
CA GLY A 130 6.22 2.53 12.35
C GLY A 130 6.03 3.90 12.95
N ARG A 131 7.10 4.70 13.00
CA ARG A 131 7.02 6.07 13.50
C ARG A 131 6.24 6.96 12.54
N ARG A 132 5.83 8.12 13.02
CA ARG A 132 5.36 9.20 12.14
C ARG A 132 6.54 9.94 11.56
N PHE A 133 6.43 10.31 10.29
CA PHE A 133 7.42 11.09 9.57
C PHE A 133 6.72 11.98 8.55
N GLU A 134 7.46 12.92 7.97
CA GLU A 134 6.96 13.82 6.94
C GLU A 134 7.61 13.46 5.62
N ILE A 135 6.80 13.35 4.57
CA ILE A 135 7.23 13.12 3.19
C ILE A 135 6.31 13.94 2.30
N ASP A 136 6.89 14.74 1.41
CA ASP A 136 6.17 15.63 0.49
C ASP A 136 5.11 16.51 1.19
N GLY A 137 5.46 17.08 2.35
CA GLY A 137 4.55 17.91 3.17
C GLY A 137 3.40 17.15 3.84
N THR A 138 3.36 15.82 3.71
CA THR A 138 2.34 14.96 4.30
C THR A 138 2.91 14.19 5.49
N ARG A 139 2.26 14.34 6.65
CA ARG A 139 2.53 13.48 7.81
C ARG A 139 2.03 12.06 7.54
N SER A 140 2.96 11.11 7.50
CA SER A 140 2.74 9.72 7.11
C SER A 140 3.21 8.75 8.19
N GLN A 141 2.73 7.51 8.10
CA GLN A 141 3.07 6.42 9.01
C GLN A 141 2.93 5.08 8.28
N ALA A 142 3.79 4.11 8.60
CA ALA A 142 3.61 2.74 8.14
C ALA A 142 2.49 2.03 8.92
N ALA A 143 1.63 1.33 8.21
CA ALA A 143 0.53 0.56 8.77
C ALA A 143 0.47 -0.85 8.16
N LEU A 144 0.06 -1.82 8.99
CA LEU A 144 -0.18 -3.20 8.61
C LEU A 144 -1.69 -3.47 8.67
N PHE A 145 -2.21 -4.08 7.62
CA PHE A 145 -3.62 -4.43 7.44
C PHE A 145 -3.74 -5.94 7.33
N LYS A 146 -4.74 -6.51 8.00
CA LYS A 146 -5.10 -7.91 7.75
C LYS A 146 -5.89 -7.99 6.44
N VAL A 147 -5.50 -8.91 5.57
CA VAL A 147 -6.31 -9.29 4.41
C VAL A 147 -7.52 -10.05 4.94
N ALA A 148 -8.72 -9.51 4.74
CA ALA A 148 -9.95 -10.22 5.07
C ALA A 148 -10.02 -11.47 4.20
N GLN A 149 -10.10 -12.65 4.82
CA GLN A 149 -10.32 -13.89 4.08
C GLN A 149 -11.69 -13.77 3.40
N THR A 150 -11.70 -13.75 2.07
CA THR A 150 -12.95 -13.97 1.34
C THR A 150 -13.36 -15.40 1.64
N VAL A 151 -14.40 -15.56 2.44
CA VAL A 151 -15.04 -16.87 2.63
C VAL A 151 -15.63 -17.22 1.27
N HIS A 152 -15.05 -18.21 0.61
CA HIS A 152 -15.63 -18.81 -0.59
C HIS A 152 -16.94 -19.53 -0.25
#